data_AF-A0A2V9M8J9-F1
#
_entry.id   AF-A0A2V9M8J9-F1
#
_cell.length_a   1.000
_cell.length_b   1.000
_cell.length_c   1.000
_cell.angle_alpha   90.00
_cell.angle_beta   90.00
_cell.angle_gamma   90.00
#
_symmetry.space_group_name_H-M   'P 1'
#
loop_
_entity.id
_entity.type
_entity.pdbx_description
1 polymer ?
#
loop_
_entity_poly.entity_id
_entity_poly.type
_entity_poly.pdbx_seq_one_letter_code
_entity_poly.pdbx_strand_id
1 'polypeptide(L)'
;MARIQFLGAAKTVTGSKFLVDTGRTRFMVDCGMFQGAKNLRLQNWQPFPVQPSSVDHVLLTHAHIDHVGMLPRFIRDGYHGPVWTTPATRELT
;
A
#
# COMPACT_ATOMS: atom_id res chain seq x y z
N MET A 1 9.69 15.61 13.04
CA MET A 1 8.47 14.98 13.59
C MET A 1 7.98 13.97 12.57
N ALA A 2 7.58 12.77 12.97
CA ALA A 2 7.07 11.78 12.03
C ALA A 2 5.66 12.19 11.53
N ARG A 3 5.37 11.93 10.27
CA ARG A 3 4.10 12.22 9.59
C ARG A 3 3.50 10.94 9.02
N ILE A 4 2.18 10.84 9.09
CA ILE A 4 1.41 9.76 8.46
C ILE A 4 0.47 10.39 7.45
N GLN A 5 0.44 9.85 6.23
CA GLN A 5 -0.49 10.23 5.18
C GLN A 5 -1.40 9.05 4.84
N PHE A 6 -2.71 9.27 4.95
CA PHE A 6 -3.75 8.30 4.65
C PHE A 6 -4.06 8.31 3.15
N LEU A 7 -3.72 7.22 2.45
CA LEU A 7 -3.89 7.11 1.00
C LEU A 7 -5.05 6.19 0.60
N GLY A 8 -5.58 5.43 1.55
CA GLY A 8 -6.76 4.57 1.40
C GLY A 8 -7.24 4.08 2.77
N ALA A 9 -8.30 3.25 2.79
CA ALA A 9 -9.01 2.87 4.03
C ALA A 9 -9.41 4.07 4.92
N ALA A 10 -9.60 5.24 4.31
CA ALA A 10 -10.01 6.47 4.99
C ALA A 10 -11.47 6.75 4.66
N LYS A 11 -12.35 6.68 5.67
CA LYS A 11 -13.82 6.71 5.50
C LYS A 11 -14.36 5.58 4.60
N THR A 12 -13.61 4.49 4.47
CA THR A 12 -13.97 3.25 3.78
C THR A 12 -13.15 2.10 4.37
N VAL A 13 -13.57 0.84 4.20
CA VAL A 13 -12.86 -0.34 4.73
C VAL A 13 -11.66 -0.72 3.87
N THR A 14 -11.77 -0.55 2.56
CA THR A 14 -10.91 -1.20 1.58
C THR A 14 -9.80 -0.29 1.03
N GLY A 15 -8.77 -0.88 0.42
CA GLY A 15 -7.66 -0.15 -0.17
C GLY A 15 -6.65 0.37 0.86
N SER A 16 -6.38 -0.40 1.93
CA SER A 16 -5.43 -0.01 2.99
C SER A 16 -4.09 0.43 2.41
N LYS A 17 -3.68 1.66 2.75
CA LYS A 17 -2.44 2.27 2.27
C LYS A 17 -2.09 3.50 3.11
N PHE A 18 -1.00 3.43 3.85
CA PHE A 18 -0.55 4.54 4.69
C PHE A 18 0.92 4.80 4.46
N LEU A 19 1.25 6.03 4.09
CA LEU A 19 2.63 6.46 3.92
C LEU A 19 3.12 7.06 5.24
N VAL A 20 4.16 6.46 5.81
CA VAL A 20 4.83 6.96 7.01
C VAL A 20 6.14 7.60 6.61
N ASP A 21 6.36 8.82 7.05
CA ASP A 21 7.57 9.60 6.80
C ASP A 21 8.14 10.08 8.14
N THR A 22 9.32 9.57 8.48
CA THR A 22 10.03 9.90 9.72
C THR A 22 11.06 11.02 9.56
N GLY A 23 11.28 11.49 8.33
CA GLY A 23 12.40 12.35 7.93
C GLY A 23 13.73 11.60 7.73
N ARG A 24 13.80 10.31 8.11
CA ARG A 24 14.96 9.42 7.86
C ARG A 24 14.63 8.27 6.93
N THR A 25 13.41 7.77 7.05
CA THR A 25 12.85 6.75 6.16
C THR A 25 11.40 7.08 5.86
N ARG A 26 11.01 6.73 4.63
CA ARG A 26 9.68 6.86 4.07
C ARG A 26 9.21 5.50 3.61
N PHE A 27 8.24 4.92 4.30
CA PHE A 27 7.76 3.57 4.04
C PHE A 27 6.25 3.50 3.93
N MET A 28 5.77 2.50 3.20
CA MET A 28 4.34 2.24 3.07
C MET A 28 3.92 1.14 4.04
N VAL A 29 2.85 1.35 4.80
CA VAL A 29 2.12 0.28 5.50
C VAL A 29 0.94 -0.11 4.62
N ASP A 30 0.94 -1.38 4.22
CA ASP A 30 0.04 -2.02 3.26
C ASP A 30 0.07 -1.43 1.84
N CYS A 31 -0.34 -2.25 0.87
CA CYS A 31 -0.60 -1.82 -0.48
C CYS A 31 -1.88 -2.47 -1.03
N GLY A 32 -3.02 -2.10 -0.44
CA GLY A 32 -4.31 -2.72 -0.67
C GLY A 32 -5.06 -2.30 -1.93
N MET A 33 -5.92 -3.20 -2.42
CA MET A 33 -6.89 -2.96 -3.50
C MET A 33 -8.22 -2.44 -2.94
N PHE A 34 -8.79 -1.41 -3.58
CA PHE A 34 -10.15 -0.94 -3.29
C PHE A 34 -11.20 -1.91 -3.83
N GLN A 35 -12.19 -2.27 -3.03
CA GLN A 35 -13.24 -3.24 -3.36
C GLN A 35 -14.66 -2.65 -3.18
N GLY A 36 -15.69 -3.48 -3.44
CA GLY A 36 -17.09 -3.13 -3.19
C GLY A 36 -17.67 -2.14 -4.21
N ALA A 37 -18.20 -1.02 -3.71
CA ALA A 37 -18.92 -0.03 -4.50
C ALA A 37 -18.10 0.44 -5.72
N LYS A 38 -18.77 0.68 -6.85
CA LYS A 38 -18.11 0.98 -8.13
C LYS A 38 -17.16 2.18 -8.03
N ASN A 39 -17.56 3.24 -7.35
CA ASN A 39 -16.74 4.43 -7.14
C ASN A 39 -15.42 4.13 -6.41
N LEU A 40 -15.43 3.20 -5.44
CA LEU A 40 -14.22 2.76 -4.75
C LEU A 40 -13.33 1.92 -5.69
N ARG A 41 -13.90 0.93 -6.38
CA ARG A 41 -13.15 0.09 -7.33
C ARG A 41 -12.48 0.90 -8.45
N LEU A 42 -13.10 2.01 -8.85
CA LEU A 42 -12.52 2.91 -9.85
C LEU A 42 -11.20 3.57 -9.38
N GLN A 43 -10.97 3.68 -8.07
CA GLN A 43 -9.71 4.21 -7.53
C GLN A 43 -8.51 3.30 -7.85
N ASN A 44 -8.73 1.99 -8.07
CA ASN A 44 -7.66 1.07 -8.46
C ASN A 44 -7.07 1.36 -9.85
N TRP A 45 -7.68 2.23 -10.65
CA TRP A 45 -7.18 2.63 -11.97
C TRP A 45 -6.50 4.00 -11.96
N GLN A 46 -6.67 4.77 -10.88
CA GLN A 46 -5.98 6.05 -10.73
C GLN A 46 -4.48 5.82 -10.51
N PRO A 47 -3.60 6.76 -10.92
CA PRO A 47 -2.20 6.74 -10.52
C PRO A 47 -2.06 6.71 -9.00
N PHE A 48 -0.97 6.12 -8.49
CA PHE A 48 -0.68 6.23 -7.07
C PHE A 48 -0.44 7.71 -6.70
N PRO A 49 -0.99 8.20 -5.58
CA PRO A 49 -0.78 9.57 -5.11
C PRO A 49 0.65 9.81 -4.59
N VAL A 50 1.52 8.80 -4.68
CA VAL A 50 2.93 8.86 -4.32
C VAL A 50 3.74 8.18 -5.41
N GLN A 51 4.92 8.72 -5.71
CA GLN A 51 5.83 8.09 -6.66
C GLN A 51 6.37 6.78 -6.04
N PRO A 52 6.20 5.61 -6.70
CA PRO A 52 6.61 4.34 -6.11
C PRO A 52 8.10 4.27 -5.74
N SER A 53 8.97 4.84 -6.58
CA SER A 53 10.42 4.91 -6.33
C SER A 53 10.83 5.80 -5.15
N SER A 54 9.89 6.57 -4.58
CA SER A 54 10.15 7.44 -3.42
C SER A 54 9.89 6.75 -2.07
N VAL A 55 9.53 5.47 -2.09
CA VAL A 55 9.25 4.65 -0.90
C VAL A 55 10.43 3.70 -0.68
N ASP A 56 11.00 3.71 0.52
CA ASP A 56 12.16 2.89 0.88
C ASP A 56 11.78 1.43 1.02
N HIS A 57 10.68 1.14 1.73
CA HIS A 57 10.21 -0.22 1.98
C HIS A 57 8.68 -0.27 2.14
N VAL A 58 8.11 -1.47 1.94
CA VAL A 58 6.68 -1.74 2.18
C VAL A 58 6.58 -2.73 3.32
N LEU A 59 5.68 -2.49 4.27
CA LEU A 59 5.30 -3.42 5.33
C LEU A 59 3.90 -3.94 5.06
N LEU A 60 3.72 -5.25 4.85
CA LEU A 60 2.41 -5.87 4.72
C LEU A 60 1.98 -6.45 6.06
N THR A 61 0.83 -5.98 6.56
CA THR A 61 0.31 -6.42 7.87
C THR A 61 -0.19 -7.85 7.85
N HIS A 62 -0.94 -8.24 6.80
CA HIS A 62 -1.48 -9.58 6.59
C HIS A 62 -1.94 -9.77 5.13
N ALA A 63 -2.32 -10.99 4.76
CA ALA A 63 -2.53 -11.41 3.37
C ALA A 63 -3.86 -10.99 2.73
N HIS A 64 -4.75 -10.29 3.41
CA HIS A 64 -6.02 -9.90 2.81
C HIS A 64 -5.81 -8.96 1.61
N ILE A 65 -6.61 -9.14 0.55
CA ILE A 65 -6.41 -8.47 -0.75
C ILE A 65 -6.59 -6.95 -0.68
N ASP A 66 -7.39 -6.44 0.26
CA ASP A 66 -7.48 -5.01 0.56
C ASP A 66 -6.30 -4.46 1.37
N HIS A 67 -5.30 -5.29 1.67
CA HIS A 67 -4.01 -4.90 2.25
C HIS A 67 -2.83 -5.20 1.31
N VAL A 68 -2.93 -6.16 0.39
CA VAL A 68 -1.80 -6.56 -0.48
C VAL A 68 -2.05 -6.39 -1.98
N GLY A 69 -3.31 -6.29 -2.41
CA GLY A 69 -3.72 -6.50 -3.80
C GLY A 69 -3.23 -5.47 -4.81
N MET A 70 -2.70 -4.33 -4.38
CA MET A 70 -2.11 -3.30 -5.25
C MET A 70 -0.58 -3.33 -5.27
N LEU A 71 0.06 -4.19 -4.47
CA LEU A 71 1.52 -4.32 -4.46
C LEU A 71 2.11 -4.66 -5.84
N PRO A 72 1.57 -5.61 -6.63
CA PRO A 72 2.11 -5.92 -7.96
C PRO A 72 2.09 -4.70 -8.90
N ARG A 73 1.02 -3.90 -8.83
CA ARG A 73 0.90 -2.66 -9.60
C ARG A 73 1.91 -1.61 -9.14
N PHE A 74 2.10 -1.47 -7.82
CA PHE A 74 3.06 -0.54 -7.26
C PHE A 74 4.49 -0.86 -7.68
N ILE A 75 4.85 -2.16 -7.73
CA ILE A 75 6.14 -2.65 -8.26
C ILE A 75 6.26 -2.31 -9.75
N ARG A 76 5.25 -2.67 -10.55
CA ARG A 76 5.23 -2.38 -12.00
C ARG A 76 5.39 -0.88 -12.29
N ASP A 77 4.79 -0.02 -11.46
CA ASP A 77 4.79 1.43 -11.62
C ASP A 77 6.08 2.08 -11.05
N GLY A 78 7.08 1.29 -10.61
CA GLY A 78 8.46 1.74 -10.35
C GLY A 78 9.02 1.53 -8.93
N TYR A 79 8.38 0.70 -8.10
CA TYR A 79 8.90 0.35 -6.78
C TYR A 79 9.84 -0.86 -6.84
N HIS A 80 11.02 -0.73 -6.22
CA HIS A 80 12.08 -1.76 -6.20
C HIS A 80 12.63 -2.06 -4.81
N GLY A 81 12.04 -1.49 -3.75
CA GLY A 81 12.49 -1.70 -2.38
C GLY A 81 12.05 -3.04 -1.78
N PRO A 82 12.52 -3.36 -0.56
CA PRO A 82 12.13 -4.58 0.14
C PRO A 82 10.70 -4.54 0.67
N VAL A 83 10.02 -5.68 0.58
CA VAL A 83 8.69 -5.92 1.17
C VAL A 83 8.86 -6.77 2.43
N TRP A 84 8.52 -6.20 3.57
CA TRP A 84 8.56 -6.86 4.88
C TRP A 84 7.19 -7.42 5.23
N THR A 85 7.17 -8.66 5.69
CA THR A 85 5.96 -9.29 6.23
C THR A 85 6.33 -10.52 7.06
N THR A 86 5.34 -11.16 7.68
CA THR A 86 5.54 -12.43 8.40
C THR A 86 5.67 -13.60 7.41
N PRO A 87 6.32 -14.71 7.79
CA PRO A 87 6.40 -15.89 6.92
C PRO A 87 5.02 -16.38 6.45
N ALA A 88 4.03 -16.37 7.35
CA ALA A 88 2.66 -16.80 7.03
C ALA A 88 1.99 -15.89 5.98
N THR A 89 2.15 -14.57 6.08
CA THR A 89 1.63 -13.66 5.05
C THR A 89 2.30 -13.90 3.71
N ARG A 90 3.64 -14.10 3.69
CA ARG A 90 4.38 -14.39 2.45
C ARG A 90 3.91 -15.66 1.75
N GLU A 91 3.52 -16.69 2.50
CA GLU A 91 3.02 -17.94 1.93
C GLU A 91 1.64 -17.77 1.26
N LEU A 92 0.84 -16.82 1.74
CA LEU A 92 -0.51 -16.55 1.27
C LEU A 92 -0.61 -15.50 0.15
N THR A 93 0.50 -14.86 -0.23
CA THR A 93 0.54 -13.74 -1.19
C THR A 93 1.56 -13.95 -2.29
#